data_AF-A0A7G1IHV3-F1
#
_entry.id   AF-A0A7G1IHV3-F1
#
_cell.length_a   1.000
_cell.length_b   1.000
_cell.length_c   1.000
_cell.angle_alpha   90.00
_cell.angle_beta   90.00
_cell.angle_gamma   90.00
#
_symmetry.space_group_name_H-M   'P 1'
#
loop_
_entity.id
_entity.type
_entity.pdbx_description
1 polymer ?
#
loop_
_entity_poly.entity_id
_entity_poly.type
_entity_poly.pdbx_seq_one_letter_code
_entity_poly.pdbx_strand_id
1 'polypeptide(L)'
;MFKLPDNVSFEAGAGLLFNDLTVYFALRVRGRLQRGETVLVHGAAGGIGTSALRLAPVLGASRTIAVVSTEEKAAIATAAGATDVVLAEGFKDAVKALTDGRGVDVVVDPVGGDRFTDSLRSLAPAGRLLVIGFTGGEIPTVKVNRLLLNNIDVVGVGWGAWAGKHPGALSEQWAALEQLLSSGELPPRAGRLPAGAGRRRGGIAGESHRQRQSRVACPRLASTVRSATRNRRQSIWPRHSRRTQGRSSGM
;
A
#
# COMPACT_ATOMS: atom_id res chain seq x y z
N MET A 1 10.24 15.49 0.86
CA MET A 1 10.63 14.96 2.19
C MET A 1 9.49 15.34 3.12
N PHE A 2 8.98 14.41 3.91
CA PHE A 2 7.82 14.63 4.78
C PHE A 2 8.28 14.60 6.23
N LYS A 3 7.83 15.58 7.04
CA LYS A 3 8.11 15.61 8.48
C LYS A 3 7.18 14.62 9.15
N LEU A 4 7.73 13.71 9.97
CA LEU A 4 6.90 12.83 10.80
C LEU A 4 6.34 13.61 11.99
N PRO A 5 5.08 13.38 12.38
CA PRO A 5 4.56 13.82 13.68
C PRO A 5 5.38 13.25 14.84
N ASP A 6 5.50 14.01 15.94
CA ASP A 6 6.35 13.66 17.07
C ASP A 6 5.88 12.38 17.80
N ASN A 7 4.58 12.04 17.68
CA ASN A 7 3.97 10.83 18.22
C ASN A 7 4.14 9.59 17.33
N VAL A 8 4.83 9.71 16.19
CA VAL A 8 5.06 8.60 15.25
C VAL A 8 6.54 8.22 15.24
N SER A 9 6.84 6.98 15.66
CA SER A 9 8.21 6.47 15.60
C SER A 9 8.68 6.32 14.15
N PHE A 10 9.99 6.38 13.92
CA PHE A 10 10.58 6.14 12.59
C PHE A 10 10.21 4.75 12.02
N GLU A 11 10.10 3.74 12.88
CA GLU A 11 9.68 2.39 12.46
C GLU A 11 8.24 2.40 11.95
N ALA A 12 7.32 3.00 12.69
CA ALA A 12 5.92 3.17 12.25
C ALA A 12 5.85 4.00 10.96
N GLY A 13 6.70 5.02 10.86
CA GLY A 13 6.85 5.92 9.72
C GLY A 13 7.23 5.24 8.41
N ALA A 14 8.06 4.20 8.46
CA ALA A 14 8.60 3.54 7.28
C ALA A 14 7.51 2.94 6.37
N GLY A 15 6.36 2.55 6.95
CA GLY A 15 5.23 1.99 6.22
C GLY A 15 4.22 3.02 5.70
N LEU A 16 4.22 4.25 6.22
CA LEU A 16 3.17 5.24 5.94
C LEU A 16 3.15 5.66 4.46
N LEU A 17 4.33 5.92 3.91
CA LEU A 17 4.50 6.49 2.57
C LEU A 17 3.94 5.61 1.47
N PHE A 18 4.14 4.29 1.55
CA PHE A 18 3.67 3.37 0.51
C PHE A 18 2.33 2.76 0.85
N ASN A 19 2.10 2.34 2.10
CA ASN A 19 0.87 1.62 2.42
C ASN A 19 -0.26 2.60 2.74
N ASP A 20 -0.05 3.52 3.66
CA ASP A 20 -1.11 4.41 4.15
C ASP A 20 -1.52 5.40 3.04
N LEU A 21 -0.58 5.98 2.27
CA LEU A 21 -0.95 6.83 1.12
C LEU A 21 -1.63 6.07 -0.01
N THR A 22 -1.20 4.84 -0.33
CA THR A 22 -1.89 4.02 -1.33
C THR A 22 -3.31 3.71 -0.89
N VAL A 23 -3.51 3.33 0.37
CA VAL A 23 -4.83 3.01 0.92
C VAL A 23 -5.71 4.25 1.03
N TYR A 24 -5.16 5.38 1.48
CA TYR A 24 -5.90 6.64 1.52
C TYR A 24 -6.40 7.02 0.13
N PHE A 25 -5.53 6.97 -0.87
CA PHE A 25 -5.91 7.18 -2.27
C PHE A 25 -6.93 6.13 -2.77
N ALA A 26 -6.75 4.87 -2.41
CA ALA A 26 -7.66 3.79 -2.77
C ALA A 26 -9.07 4.05 -2.22
N LEU A 27 -9.21 4.32 -0.93
CA LEU A 27 -10.50 4.48 -0.26
C LEU A 27 -11.16 5.83 -0.56
N ARG A 28 -10.41 6.94 -0.48
CA ARG A 28 -10.98 8.29 -0.64
C ARG A 28 -11.15 8.69 -2.09
N VAL A 29 -10.09 8.58 -2.89
CA VAL A 29 -10.07 9.15 -4.24
C VAL A 29 -10.71 8.21 -5.24
N ARG A 30 -10.24 6.96 -5.31
CA ARG A 30 -10.72 5.99 -6.31
C ARG A 30 -11.99 5.27 -5.85
N GLY A 31 -12.02 4.91 -4.58
CA GLY A 31 -13.08 4.14 -3.96
C GLY A 31 -14.22 4.98 -3.42
N ARG A 32 -14.08 6.31 -3.34
CA ARG A 32 -15.16 7.23 -2.94
C ARG A 32 -15.92 6.74 -1.70
N LEU A 33 -15.21 6.19 -0.71
CA LEU A 33 -15.79 5.62 0.51
C LEU A 33 -16.71 6.65 1.18
N GLN A 34 -17.96 6.24 1.43
CA GLN A 34 -18.99 7.01 2.10
C GLN A 34 -19.13 6.58 3.55
N ARG A 35 -19.67 7.49 4.38
CA ARG A 35 -19.95 7.19 5.77
C ARG A 35 -20.97 6.06 5.87
N GLY A 36 -20.71 5.08 6.73
CA GLY A 36 -21.61 3.96 6.99
C GLY A 36 -21.38 2.72 6.12
N GLU A 37 -20.50 2.79 5.13
CA GLU A 37 -20.21 1.65 4.24
C GLU A 37 -19.37 0.56 4.90
N THR A 38 -19.54 -0.67 4.41
CA THR A 38 -18.78 -1.86 4.81
C THR A 38 -17.64 -2.13 3.83
N VAL A 39 -16.44 -2.40 4.36
CA VAL A 39 -15.22 -2.66 3.57
C VAL A 39 -14.71 -4.08 3.81
N LEU A 40 -14.62 -4.90 2.75
CA LEU A 40 -13.92 -6.18 2.76
C LEU A 40 -12.45 -5.98 2.37
N VAL A 41 -11.52 -6.46 3.19
CA VAL A 41 -10.09 -6.24 3.03
C VAL A 41 -9.37 -7.57 2.79
N HIS A 42 -8.85 -7.75 1.58
CA HIS A 42 -8.04 -8.91 1.23
C HIS A 42 -6.58 -8.76 1.64
N GLY A 43 -5.94 -9.88 1.99
CA GLY A 43 -4.54 -9.86 2.44
C GLY A 43 -4.39 -9.04 3.72
N ALA A 44 -5.39 -9.15 4.62
CA ALA A 44 -5.59 -8.25 5.74
C ALA A 44 -4.40 -8.17 6.71
N ALA A 45 -3.63 -9.25 6.87
CA ALA A 45 -2.42 -9.28 7.70
C ALA A 45 -1.17 -8.66 7.03
N GLY A 46 -1.26 -8.21 5.78
CA GLY A 46 -0.16 -7.58 5.04
C GLY A 46 -0.08 -6.07 5.22
N GLY A 47 0.89 -5.43 4.56
CA GLY A 47 1.11 -3.98 4.63
C GLY A 47 -0.12 -3.15 4.22
N ILE A 48 -0.66 -3.39 3.02
CA ILE A 48 -1.88 -2.73 2.52
C ILE A 48 -3.11 -3.11 3.36
N GLY A 49 -3.24 -4.38 3.73
CA GLY A 49 -4.38 -4.86 4.51
C GLY A 49 -4.48 -4.19 5.87
N THR A 50 -3.40 -4.20 6.64
CA THR A 50 -3.34 -3.55 7.96
C THR A 50 -3.52 -2.03 7.87
N SER A 51 -3.06 -1.38 6.80
CA SER A 51 -3.37 0.03 6.54
C SER A 51 -4.84 0.27 6.24
N ALA A 52 -5.47 -0.58 5.42
CA ALA A 52 -6.89 -0.49 5.09
C ALA A 52 -7.78 -0.67 6.31
N LEU A 53 -7.46 -1.62 7.19
CA LEU A 53 -8.19 -1.83 8.44
C LEU A 53 -8.08 -0.63 9.40
N ARG A 54 -6.90 -0.01 9.50
CA ARG A 54 -6.69 1.21 10.31
C ARG A 54 -7.39 2.44 9.72
N LEU A 55 -7.30 2.64 8.41
CA LEU A 55 -7.79 3.85 7.74
C LEU A 55 -9.29 3.82 7.45
N ALA A 56 -9.88 2.68 7.08
CA ALA A 56 -11.27 2.63 6.65
C ALA A 56 -12.25 3.19 7.71
N PRO A 57 -12.16 2.86 9.01
CA PRO A 57 -13.05 3.42 10.04
C PRO A 57 -12.90 4.94 10.17
N VAL A 58 -11.66 5.44 10.21
CA VAL A 58 -11.35 6.88 10.31
C VAL A 58 -11.89 7.65 9.09
N LEU A 59 -11.94 6.99 7.94
CA LEU A 59 -12.48 7.56 6.70
C LEU A 59 -14.00 7.41 6.56
N GLY A 60 -14.67 6.78 7.52
CA GLY A 60 -16.14 6.72 7.62
C GLY A 60 -16.75 5.33 7.46
N ALA A 61 -15.98 4.28 7.23
CA ALA A 61 -16.53 2.92 7.19
C ALA A 61 -17.15 2.55 8.54
N SER A 62 -18.33 1.94 8.52
CA SER A 62 -18.98 1.43 9.74
C SER A 62 -18.42 0.08 10.16
N ARG A 63 -17.90 -0.69 9.20
CA ARG A 63 -17.52 -2.08 9.39
C ARG A 63 -16.38 -2.48 8.46
N THR A 64 -15.43 -3.24 8.98
CA THR A 64 -14.32 -3.82 8.21
C THR A 64 -14.29 -5.33 8.39
N ILE A 65 -14.34 -6.06 7.27
CA ILE A 65 -14.25 -7.52 7.26
C ILE A 65 -12.89 -7.90 6.68
N ALA A 66 -12.05 -8.57 7.46
CA ALA A 66 -10.72 -8.99 7.05
C ALA A 66 -10.73 -10.39 6.46
N VAL A 67 -10.08 -10.57 5.31
CA VAL A 67 -9.81 -11.89 4.72
C VAL A 67 -8.35 -12.26 4.94
N VAL A 68 -8.12 -13.35 5.67
CA VAL A 68 -6.78 -13.87 6.01
C VAL A 68 -6.58 -15.29 5.52
N SER A 69 -5.33 -15.70 5.31
CA SER A 69 -5.02 -17.03 4.77
C SER A 69 -4.92 -18.13 5.83
N THR A 70 -4.72 -17.76 7.10
CA THR A 70 -4.55 -18.70 8.22
C THR A 70 -5.09 -18.05 9.50
N GLU A 71 -5.40 -18.87 10.50
CA GLU A 71 -5.92 -18.40 11.78
C GLU A 71 -4.90 -17.55 12.55
N GLU A 72 -3.60 -17.86 12.46
CA GLU A 72 -2.57 -17.05 13.13
C GLU A 72 -2.53 -15.61 12.60
N LYS A 73 -2.93 -15.41 11.33
CA LYS A 73 -3.03 -14.08 10.72
C LYS A 73 -4.29 -13.33 11.14
N ALA A 74 -5.28 -14.01 11.70
CA ALA A 74 -6.49 -13.36 12.20
C ALA A 74 -6.16 -12.38 13.34
N ALA A 75 -5.27 -12.77 14.27
CA ALA A 75 -4.82 -11.91 15.35
C ALA A 75 -4.18 -10.60 14.84
N ILE A 76 -3.43 -10.64 13.74
CA ILE A 76 -2.85 -9.45 13.12
C ILE A 76 -3.94 -8.53 12.56
N ALA A 77 -4.96 -9.10 11.90
CA ALA A 77 -6.07 -8.33 11.35
C ALA A 77 -6.93 -7.70 12.45
N THR A 78 -7.26 -8.45 13.49
CA THR A 78 -8.00 -7.95 14.66
C THR A 78 -7.23 -6.82 15.35
N ALA A 79 -5.92 -7.00 15.58
CA ALA A 79 -5.07 -5.96 16.17
C ALA A 79 -4.94 -4.71 15.27
N ALA A 80 -5.15 -4.84 13.95
CA ALA A 80 -5.16 -3.73 13.01
C ALA A 80 -6.54 -3.03 12.91
N GLY A 81 -7.56 -3.50 13.64
CA GLY A 81 -8.88 -2.87 13.69
C GLY A 81 -9.95 -3.51 12.81
N ALA A 82 -9.79 -4.79 12.43
CA ALA A 82 -10.87 -5.53 11.78
C ALA A 82 -12.07 -5.71 12.73
N THR A 83 -13.28 -5.41 12.25
CA THR A 83 -14.53 -5.72 12.97
C THR A 83 -14.80 -7.22 12.96
N ASP A 84 -14.60 -7.85 11.80
CA ASP A 84 -14.77 -9.29 11.62
C ASP A 84 -13.58 -9.86 10.85
N VAL A 85 -13.31 -11.14 11.05
CA VAL A 85 -12.26 -11.86 10.32
C VAL A 85 -12.83 -13.15 9.76
N VAL A 86 -12.49 -13.44 8.50
CA VAL A 86 -12.83 -14.69 7.81
C VAL A 86 -11.59 -15.27 7.14
N LEU A 87 -11.57 -16.59 7.00
CA LEU A 87 -10.55 -17.27 6.19
C LEU A 87 -10.80 -17.04 4.70
N ALA A 88 -9.72 -17.07 3.91
CA ALA A 88 -9.76 -16.91 2.46
C ALA A 88 -10.51 -18.05 1.77
N GLU A 89 -10.48 -19.26 2.32
CA GLU A 89 -11.31 -20.36 1.87
C GLU A 89 -12.76 -20.12 2.34
N GLY A 90 -13.72 -20.18 1.42
CA GLY A 90 -15.13 -19.97 1.75
C GLY A 90 -15.52 -18.53 2.12
N PHE A 91 -14.61 -17.56 1.99
CA PHE A 91 -14.84 -16.17 2.46
C PHE A 91 -16.14 -15.55 1.92
N LYS A 92 -16.51 -15.85 0.67
CA LYS A 92 -17.71 -15.31 0.02
C LYS A 92 -18.98 -15.65 0.80
N ASP A 93 -19.12 -16.90 1.23
CA ASP A 93 -20.31 -17.35 1.95
C ASP A 93 -20.29 -16.86 3.41
N ALA A 94 -19.11 -16.80 4.03
CA ALA A 94 -18.93 -16.20 5.36
C ALA A 94 -19.27 -14.70 5.37
N VAL A 95 -18.78 -13.93 4.39
CA VAL A 95 -19.10 -12.50 4.22
C VAL A 95 -20.59 -12.30 3.99
N LYS A 96 -21.21 -13.15 3.17
CA LYS A 96 -22.65 -13.11 2.93
C LYS A 96 -23.42 -13.33 4.23
N ALA A 97 -23.02 -14.29 5.06
CA ALA A 97 -23.64 -14.53 6.36
C ALA A 97 -23.45 -13.35 7.32
N LEU A 98 -22.25 -12.79 7.41
CA LEU A 98 -21.95 -11.63 8.25
C LEU A 98 -22.72 -10.37 7.85
N THR A 99 -23.14 -10.26 6.59
CA THR A 99 -23.82 -9.09 6.02
C THR A 99 -25.30 -9.32 5.76
N ASP A 100 -25.90 -10.36 6.37
CA ASP A 100 -27.32 -10.71 6.21
C ASP A 100 -27.75 -10.84 4.74
N GLY A 101 -26.84 -11.34 3.90
CA GLY A 101 -27.07 -11.50 2.47
C GLY A 101 -26.85 -10.25 1.62
N ARG A 102 -26.67 -9.05 2.21
CA ARG A 102 -26.50 -7.80 1.47
C ARG A 102 -25.18 -7.74 0.70
N GLY A 103 -24.09 -8.26 1.27
CA GLY A 103 -22.73 -8.05 0.77
C GLY A 103 -22.09 -6.76 1.29
N VAL A 104 -20.94 -6.40 0.73
CA VAL A 104 -20.12 -5.24 1.13
C VAL A 104 -20.13 -4.14 0.09
N ASP A 105 -19.95 -2.88 0.50
CA ASP A 105 -19.99 -1.74 -0.42
C ASP A 105 -18.62 -1.53 -1.12
N VAL A 106 -17.51 -1.89 -0.45
CA VAL A 106 -16.16 -1.75 -0.99
C VAL A 106 -15.35 -3.02 -0.75
N VAL A 107 -14.63 -3.50 -1.78
CA VAL A 107 -13.60 -4.52 -1.64
C VAL A 107 -12.23 -3.90 -1.91
N VAL A 108 -11.28 -4.06 -0.99
CA VAL A 108 -9.87 -3.67 -1.14
C VAL A 108 -9.07 -4.91 -1.51
N ASP A 109 -8.58 -5.00 -2.76
CA ASP A 109 -7.88 -6.19 -3.25
C ASP A 109 -6.45 -5.91 -3.76
N PRO A 110 -5.42 -6.14 -2.92
CA PRO A 110 -4.02 -6.12 -3.32
C PRO A 110 -3.51 -7.47 -3.87
N VAL A 111 -4.38 -8.48 -4.02
CA VAL A 111 -3.95 -9.85 -4.29
C VAL A 111 -4.39 -10.40 -5.63
N GLY A 112 -5.64 -10.18 -6.04
CA GLY A 112 -6.17 -10.70 -7.29
C GLY A 112 -6.28 -12.23 -7.32
N GLY A 113 -6.04 -12.82 -8.51
CA GLY A 113 -6.14 -14.27 -8.75
C GLY A 113 -7.58 -14.81 -8.70
N ASP A 114 -7.72 -16.09 -8.37
CA ASP A 114 -8.98 -16.84 -8.51
C ASP A 114 -10.14 -16.30 -7.69
N ARG A 115 -9.84 -15.74 -6.52
CA ARG A 115 -10.87 -15.17 -5.62
C ARG A 115 -11.48 -13.86 -6.11
N PHE A 116 -10.93 -13.25 -7.16
CA PHE A 116 -11.46 -12.00 -7.70
C PHE A 116 -12.93 -12.11 -8.12
N THR A 117 -13.31 -13.25 -8.70
CA THR A 117 -14.72 -13.53 -9.06
C THR A 117 -15.63 -13.50 -7.83
N ASP A 118 -15.19 -14.11 -6.74
CA ASP A 118 -15.98 -14.20 -5.52
C ASP A 118 -15.99 -12.88 -4.76
N SER A 119 -14.94 -12.07 -4.87
CA SER A 119 -14.95 -10.67 -4.42
C SER A 119 -16.04 -9.87 -5.12
N LEU A 120 -16.20 -10.01 -6.44
CA LEU A 120 -17.28 -9.34 -7.18
C LEU A 120 -18.66 -9.80 -6.71
N ARG A 121 -18.82 -11.10 -6.41
CA ARG A 121 -20.07 -11.67 -5.90
C ARG A 121 -20.37 -11.30 -4.46
N SER A 122 -19.37 -10.82 -3.72
CA SER A 122 -19.52 -10.36 -2.34
C SER A 122 -19.95 -8.89 -2.27
N LEU A 123 -19.99 -8.17 -3.40
CA LEU A 123 -20.43 -6.78 -3.44
C LEU A 123 -21.94 -6.65 -3.31
N ALA A 124 -22.35 -5.69 -2.49
CA ALA A 124 -23.70 -5.16 -2.48
C ALA A 124 -24.02 -4.42 -3.79
N PRO A 125 -25.31 -4.15 -4.10
CA PRO A 125 -25.68 -3.27 -5.20
C PRO A 125 -24.94 -1.91 -5.11
N ALA A 126 -24.46 -1.41 -6.25
CA ALA A 126 -23.61 -0.21 -6.37
C ALA A 126 -22.25 -0.30 -5.65
N GLY A 127 -21.84 -1.49 -5.22
CA GLY A 127 -20.53 -1.71 -4.61
C GLY A 127 -19.38 -1.62 -5.61
N ARG A 128 -18.15 -1.49 -5.10
CA ARG A 128 -16.93 -1.43 -5.93
C ARG A 128 -15.78 -2.28 -5.42
N LEU A 129 -15.09 -2.92 -6.36
CA LEU A 129 -13.84 -3.64 -6.12
C LEU A 129 -12.65 -2.78 -6.55
N LEU A 130 -11.77 -2.48 -5.60
CA LEU A 130 -10.55 -1.70 -5.78
C LEU A 130 -9.37 -2.62 -6.10
N VAL A 131 -8.88 -2.57 -7.33
CA VAL A 131 -7.74 -3.35 -7.82
C VAL A 131 -6.45 -2.61 -7.50
N ILE A 132 -5.73 -3.05 -6.48
CA ILE A 132 -4.48 -2.42 -6.00
C ILE A 132 -3.26 -3.20 -6.49
N GLY A 133 -3.34 -4.52 -6.55
CA GLY A 133 -2.20 -5.36 -6.89
C GLY A 133 -2.56 -6.81 -7.17
N PHE A 134 -1.53 -7.60 -7.50
CA PHE A 134 -1.64 -8.99 -7.94
C PHE A 134 -0.68 -9.90 -7.17
N THR A 135 -0.62 -9.76 -5.84
CA THR A 135 0.29 -10.57 -5.02
C THR A 135 0.00 -12.08 -5.08
N GLY A 136 -1.19 -12.47 -5.56
CA GLY A 136 -1.59 -13.86 -5.82
C GLY A 136 -0.97 -14.42 -7.10
N GLY A 137 -0.33 -13.58 -7.90
CA GLY A 137 0.53 -14.01 -9.00
C GLY A 137 -0.13 -13.99 -10.38
N GLU A 138 -1.46 -13.93 -10.44
CA GLU A 138 -2.26 -13.99 -11.66
C GLU A 138 -3.11 -12.74 -11.88
N ILE A 139 -3.32 -12.39 -13.15
CA ILE A 139 -4.17 -11.26 -13.55
C ILE A 139 -5.60 -11.78 -13.75
N PRO A 140 -6.58 -11.34 -12.95
CA PRO A 140 -7.95 -11.83 -13.04
C PRO A 140 -8.65 -11.35 -14.32
N THR A 141 -9.54 -12.18 -14.84
CA THR A 141 -10.44 -11.83 -15.95
C THR A 141 -11.83 -11.54 -15.42
N VAL A 142 -12.41 -10.39 -15.81
CA VAL A 142 -13.76 -10.00 -15.42
C VAL A 142 -14.72 -10.24 -16.58
N LYS A 143 -15.72 -11.10 -16.34
CA LYS A 143 -16.87 -11.21 -17.26
C LYS A 143 -17.77 -9.99 -17.03
N VAL A 144 -17.79 -9.07 -18.00
CA VAL A 144 -18.44 -7.75 -17.87
C VAL A 144 -19.93 -7.80 -17.59
N ASN A 145 -20.61 -8.89 -17.98
CA ASN A 145 -22.03 -9.10 -17.65
C ASN A 145 -22.29 -9.16 -16.14
N ARG A 146 -21.28 -9.48 -15.31
CA ARG A 146 -21.40 -9.47 -13.85
C ARG A 146 -21.51 -8.06 -13.26
N LEU A 147 -21.08 -7.04 -14.00
CA LEU A 147 -21.12 -5.65 -13.53
C LEU A 147 -22.54 -5.07 -13.63
N LEU A 148 -23.30 -5.52 -14.63
CA LEU A 148 -24.61 -4.97 -14.99
C LEU A 148 -25.67 -5.16 -13.91
N LEU A 149 -25.86 -6.39 -13.42
CA LEU A 149 -27.06 -6.75 -12.64
C LEU A 149 -27.13 -6.04 -11.28
N ASN A 150 -25.98 -5.85 -10.64
CA ASN A 150 -25.89 -5.15 -9.36
C ASN A 150 -25.33 -3.72 -9.49
N ASN A 151 -25.14 -3.23 -10.72
CA ASN A 151 -24.51 -1.92 -11.00
C ASN A 151 -23.18 -1.74 -10.26
N ILE A 152 -22.30 -2.75 -10.28
CA ILE A 152 -21.03 -2.74 -9.53
C ILE A 152 -19.87 -2.24 -10.38
N ASP A 153 -18.87 -1.64 -9.72
CA ASP A 153 -17.66 -1.15 -10.38
C ASP A 153 -16.42 -2.02 -10.13
N VAL A 154 -15.53 -2.08 -11.12
CA VAL A 154 -14.14 -2.53 -10.95
C VAL A 154 -13.21 -1.34 -11.17
N VAL A 155 -12.52 -0.93 -10.13
CA VAL A 155 -11.77 0.33 -10.11
C VAL A 155 -10.27 0.06 -9.96
N GLY A 156 -9.50 0.43 -10.98
CA GLY A 156 -8.04 0.40 -10.89
C GLY A 156 -7.50 1.46 -9.92
N VAL A 157 -6.52 1.04 -9.09
CA VAL A 157 -5.83 1.89 -8.10
C VAL A 157 -4.33 1.87 -8.35
N GLY A 158 -3.88 2.66 -9.33
CA GLY A 158 -2.46 2.83 -9.64
C GLY A 158 -1.84 4.05 -8.95
N TRP A 159 -1.73 4.05 -7.61
CA TRP A 159 -1.28 5.23 -6.84
C TRP A 159 0.04 5.82 -7.35
N GLY A 160 1.09 5.00 -7.53
CA GLY A 160 2.40 5.48 -7.99
C GLY A 160 2.37 6.08 -9.41
N ALA A 161 1.60 5.48 -10.32
CA ALA A 161 1.43 5.99 -11.68
C ALA A 161 0.63 7.30 -11.72
N TRP A 162 -0.33 7.46 -10.79
CA TRP A 162 -1.11 8.66 -10.64
C TRP A 162 -0.30 9.79 -10.01
N ALA A 163 0.37 9.52 -8.89
CA ALA A 163 1.25 10.44 -8.17
C ALA A 163 2.32 11.08 -9.07
N GLY A 164 2.95 10.28 -9.94
CA GLY A 164 3.96 10.80 -10.87
C GLY A 164 3.43 11.78 -11.93
N LYS A 165 2.11 11.80 -12.18
CA LYS A 165 1.46 12.66 -13.17
C LYS A 165 0.68 13.83 -12.55
N HIS A 166 0.53 13.87 -11.23
CA HIS A 166 -0.26 14.89 -10.52
C HIS A 166 0.64 15.59 -9.49
N PRO A 167 1.38 16.64 -9.91
CA PRO A 167 2.18 17.44 -8.99
C PRO A 167 1.32 17.97 -7.83
N GLY A 168 1.88 17.96 -6.62
CA GLY A 168 1.19 18.42 -5.41
C GLY A 168 0.30 17.38 -4.74
N ALA A 169 -0.14 16.34 -5.45
CA ALA A 169 -1.08 15.39 -4.88
C ALA A 169 -0.49 14.53 -3.74
N LEU A 170 0.82 14.24 -3.79
CA LEU A 170 1.49 13.61 -2.65
C LEU A 170 1.48 14.49 -1.41
N SER A 171 1.68 15.80 -1.59
CA SER A 171 1.68 16.76 -0.48
C SER A 171 0.28 16.93 0.11
N GLU A 172 -0.75 16.96 -0.73
CA GLU A 172 -2.15 17.01 -0.30
C GLU A 172 -2.55 15.75 0.49
N GLN A 173 -2.23 14.57 -0.04
CA GLN A 173 -2.50 13.30 0.66
C GLN A 173 -1.71 13.20 1.97
N TRP A 174 -0.46 13.66 1.96
CA TRP A 174 0.35 13.68 3.17
C TRP A 174 -0.24 14.63 4.22
N ALA A 175 -0.65 15.84 3.84
CA ALA A 175 -1.24 16.80 4.77
C ALA A 175 -2.49 16.22 5.46
N ALA A 176 -3.36 15.56 4.70
CA ALA A 176 -4.52 14.88 5.28
C ALA A 176 -4.12 13.73 6.22
N LEU A 177 -3.15 12.90 5.83
CA LEU A 177 -2.68 11.80 6.67
C LEU A 177 -1.97 12.28 7.94
N GLU A 178 -1.16 13.33 7.83
CA GLU A 178 -0.44 13.97 8.94
C GLU A 178 -1.41 14.53 9.98
N GLN A 179 -2.50 15.16 9.54
CA GLN A 179 -3.56 15.63 10.44
C GLN A 179 -4.18 14.48 11.24
N LEU A 180 -4.55 13.37 10.57
CA LEU A 180 -5.13 12.20 11.22
C LEU A 180 -4.16 11.52 12.20
N LEU A 181 -2.86 11.48 11.88
CA LEU A 181 -1.83 10.93 12.75
C LEU A 181 -1.56 11.85 13.96
N SER A 182 -1.54 13.17 13.74
CA SER A 182 -1.25 14.16 14.77
C SER A 182 -2.41 14.33 15.75
N SER A 183 -3.66 14.22 15.28
CA SER A 183 -4.84 14.23 16.15
C SER A 183 -4.99 12.93 16.96
N GLY A 184 -4.31 11.84 16.55
CA GLY A 184 -4.42 10.52 17.16
C GLY A 184 -5.63 9.72 16.68
N GLU A 185 -6.45 10.27 15.76
CA GLU A 185 -7.58 9.56 15.15
C GLU A 185 -7.12 8.32 14.37
N LEU A 186 -5.99 8.43 13.68
CA LEU A 186 -5.33 7.29 13.06
C LEU A 186 -4.23 6.78 13.99
N PRO A 187 -4.41 5.63 14.67
CA PRO A 187 -3.37 5.07 15.53
C PRO A 187 -2.14 4.72 14.70
N PRO A 188 -0.90 5.02 15.12
CA PRO A 188 0.30 4.67 14.36
C PRO A 188 0.41 3.15 14.15
N ARG A 189 1.10 2.75 13.09
CA ARG A 189 1.30 1.32 12.80
C ARG A 189 2.05 0.67 13.96
N ALA A 190 1.60 -0.50 14.42
CA ALA A 190 2.30 -1.29 15.42
C ALA A 190 3.74 -1.56 14.95
N GLY A 191 4.71 -1.16 15.77
CA GLY A 191 6.14 -1.37 15.54
C GLY A 191 6.50 -2.84 15.70
N ARG A 192 6.29 -3.62 14.65
CA ARG A 192 7.01 -4.86 14.43
C ARG A 192 6.96 -5.22 12.95
N LEU A 193 7.95 -4.77 12.20
CA LEU A 193 8.36 -5.55 11.04
C LEU A 193 8.90 -6.88 11.59
N PRO A 194 8.46 -8.06 11.14
CA PRO A 194 9.03 -9.30 11.62
C PRO A 194 10.55 -9.29 11.37
N ALA A 195 11.32 -9.27 12.46
CA ALA A 195 12.76 -9.48 12.44
C ALA A 195 13.01 -10.94 12.04
N GLY A 196 13.10 -11.19 10.73
CA GLY A 196 13.10 -12.56 10.22
C GLY A 196 13.30 -12.75 8.71
N ALA A 197 13.86 -11.78 7.99
CA ALA A 197 14.53 -12.04 6.72
C ALA A 197 16.04 -12.02 6.96
N GLY A 198 16.49 -12.91 7.85
CA GLY A 198 17.89 -13.16 8.10
C GLY A 198 18.57 -13.56 6.80
N ARG A 199 19.62 -12.81 6.45
CA ARG A 199 20.60 -13.14 5.42
C ARG A 199 20.98 -14.62 5.51
N ARG A 200 20.45 -15.46 4.62
CA ARG A 200 21.16 -16.67 4.19
C ARG A 200 22.07 -16.25 3.04
N ARG A 201 23.38 -16.31 3.29
CA ARG A 201 24.39 -16.32 2.23
C ARG A 201 24.16 -17.58 1.41
N GLY A 202 23.73 -17.41 0.17
CA GLY A 202 23.47 -18.48 -0.79
C GLY A 202 22.73 -17.84 -1.95
N GLY A 203 23.40 -17.77 -3.10
CA GLY A 203 22.94 -17.03 -4.27
C GLY A 203 21.60 -17.51 -4.82
N ILE A 204 21.11 -16.75 -5.80
CA ILE A 204 19.85 -16.89 -6.54
C ILE A 204 18.68 -16.10 -5.92
N ALA A 205 18.73 -14.76 -6.03
CA ALA A 205 17.55 -13.90 -6.00
C ALA A 205 17.86 -12.53 -6.65
N GLY A 206 18.13 -12.53 -7.96
CA GLY A 206 18.33 -11.30 -8.75
C GLY A 206 17.33 -11.11 -9.90
N GLU A 207 16.77 -12.21 -10.43
CA GLU A 207 15.98 -12.20 -11.66
C GLU A 207 14.46 -12.01 -11.43
N SER A 208 13.89 -12.67 -10.41
CA SER A 208 12.42 -12.85 -10.31
C SER A 208 11.64 -11.60 -9.89
N HIS A 209 12.24 -10.69 -9.12
CA HIS A 209 11.58 -9.45 -8.73
C HIS A 209 11.62 -8.39 -9.83
N ARG A 210 12.62 -8.47 -10.72
CA ARG A 210 12.81 -7.57 -11.86
C ARG A 210 11.84 -7.88 -13.00
N GLN A 211 11.49 -9.15 -13.19
CA GLN A 211 10.55 -9.62 -14.22
C GLN A 211 9.07 -9.37 -13.91
N ARG A 212 8.65 -9.31 -12.62
CA ARG A 212 7.26 -8.98 -12.28
C ARG A 212 6.96 -7.48 -12.38
N GLN A 213 7.94 -6.61 -12.11
CA GLN A 213 7.76 -5.16 -12.29
C GLN A 213 7.87 -4.72 -13.77
N SER A 214 8.61 -5.45 -14.61
CA SER A 214 8.81 -5.07 -16.01
C SER A 214 7.58 -5.22 -16.91
N ARG A 215 6.54 -5.95 -16.47
CA ARG A 215 5.27 -6.02 -17.21
C ARG A 215 4.31 -4.85 -16.95
N VAL A 216 4.56 -4.03 -15.91
CA VAL A 216 3.66 -2.90 -15.54
C VAL A 216 4.40 -1.57 -15.32
N ALA A 217 5.74 -1.56 -15.25
CA ALA A 217 6.49 -0.33 -15.02
C ALA A 217 6.74 0.48 -16.31
N CYS A 218 6.24 1.72 -16.32
CA CYS A 218 6.69 2.75 -17.26
C CYS A 218 8.18 3.10 -16.98
N PRO A 219 9.11 3.01 -17.96
CA PRO A 219 10.57 3.08 -17.71
C PRO A 219 11.11 4.36 -17.07
N ARG A 220 10.35 5.45 -17.04
CA ARG A 220 10.84 6.80 -16.65
C ARG A 220 10.96 7.05 -15.14
N LEU A 221 10.37 6.23 -14.28
CA LEU A 221 10.47 6.41 -12.81
C LEU A 221 11.70 5.72 -12.19
N ALA A 222 12.27 4.71 -12.84
CA ALA A 222 13.45 3.99 -12.34
C ALA A 222 14.76 4.79 -12.53
N SER A 223 14.82 5.71 -13.50
CA SER A 223 16.01 6.53 -13.78
C SER A 223 16.21 7.67 -12.78
N THR A 224 15.14 8.23 -12.21
CA THR A 224 15.20 9.36 -11.26
C THR A 224 15.84 8.97 -9.92
N VAL A 225 15.71 7.71 -9.49
CA VAL A 225 16.36 7.22 -8.26
C VAL A 225 17.86 6.93 -8.48
N ARG A 226 18.26 6.57 -9.71
CA ARG A 226 19.67 6.35 -10.07
C ARG A 226 20.47 7.65 -10.24
N SER A 227 19.86 8.73 -10.73
CA SER A 227 20.55 10.02 -10.89
C SER A 227 20.83 10.71 -9.55
N ALA A 228 19.93 10.57 -8.57
CA ALA A 228 20.08 11.18 -7.24
C ALA A 228 21.20 10.55 -6.37
N THR A 229 21.56 9.29 -6.62
CA THR A 229 22.65 8.60 -5.91
C THR A 229 24.02 8.73 -6.58
N ARG A 230 24.07 9.11 -7.86
CA ARG A 230 25.34 9.31 -8.58
C ARG A 230 25.93 10.71 -8.39
N ASN A 231 25.11 11.70 -8.05
CA ASN A 231 25.53 13.11 -8.01
C ASN A 231 25.95 13.64 -6.61
N ARG A 232 26.11 12.78 -5.60
CA ARG A 232 26.59 13.14 -4.24
C ARG A 232 27.98 12.60 -3.90
N ARG A 233 28.86 12.42 -4.88
CA ARG A 233 30.28 12.05 -4.66
C ARG A 233 31.31 13.00 -5.27
N GLN A 234 30.91 14.19 -5.69
CA GLN A 234 31.85 15.21 -6.18
C GLN A 234 31.40 16.60 -5.73
N SER A 235 31.82 17.03 -4.52
CA SER A 235 31.91 18.46 -4.13
C SER A 235 32.22 18.62 -2.62
N ILE A 236 33.36 18.12 -2.15
CA ILE A 236 33.92 18.60 -0.87
C ILE A 236 35.46 18.60 -0.95
N TRP A 237 36.07 19.69 -1.43
CA TRP A 237 37.30 20.30 -0.91
C TRP A 237 37.66 21.59 -1.68
N PRO A 238 37.92 22.74 -1.02
CA PRO A 238 38.40 23.95 -1.67
C PRO A 238 39.93 23.93 -1.82
N ARG A 239 40.42 24.37 -2.98
CA ARG A 239 41.85 24.62 -3.22
C ARG A 239 42.32 25.79 -2.36
N HIS A 240 43.32 25.57 -1.51
CA HIS A 240 44.14 26.64 -0.98
C HIS A 240 45.63 26.38 -1.25
N SER A 241 46.22 27.40 -1.87
CA SER A 241 47.63 27.65 -2.15
C SER A 241 48.50 27.65 -0.89
N ARG A 242 49.71 27.06 -0.96
CA ARG A 242 50.89 27.58 -0.27
C ARG A 242 52.13 27.47 -1.15
N ARG A 243 52.72 28.65 -1.39
CA ARG A 243 54.12 28.86 -1.77
C ARG A 243 55.03 28.26 -0.70
N THR A 244 56.11 27.61 -1.12
CA THR A 244 57.41 27.67 -0.45
C THR A 244 58.51 27.75 -1.52
N GLN A 245 59.21 28.89 -1.52
CA GLN A 245 60.62 29.02 -1.93
C GLN A 245 61.46 28.01 -1.10
N GLY A 246 62.61 27.49 -1.51
CA GLY A 246 63.47 27.66 -2.68
C GLY A 246 64.80 26.93 -2.45
N ARG A 247 65.69 26.97 -3.47
CA ARG A 247 67.15 26.69 -3.47
C ARG A 247 67.57 25.21 -3.20
N SER A 248 68.60 24.62 -3.81
CA SER A 248 69.72 25.06 -4.68
C SER A 248 70.46 23.85 -5.27
N SER A 249 71.28 24.11 -6.31
CA SER A 249 72.56 23.45 -6.73
C SER A 249 72.50 22.00 -7.28
N GLY A 250 73.19 21.62 -8.36
CA GLY A 250 74.18 22.30 -9.20
C GLY A 250 74.74 21.39 -10.31
N MET A 251 75.62 22.01 -11.13
CA MET A 251 76.46 21.50 -12.23
C MET A 251 75.81 21.12 -13.55
#